data_AF-A0A661XQK6-F1
#
_entry.id   AF-A0A661XQK6-F1
#
_cell.length_a   1.000
_cell.length_b   1.000
_cell.length_c   1.000
_cell.angle_alpha   90.00
_cell.angle_beta   90.00
_cell.angle_gamma   90.00
#
_symmetry.space_group_name_H-M   'P 1'
#
loop_
_entity.id
_entity.type
_entity.pdbx_description
1 polymer ?
#
loop_
_entity_poly.entity_id
_entity_poly.type
_entity_poly.pdbx_seq_one_letter_code
_entity_poly.pdbx_strand_id
1 'polypeptide(L)' 'MLELQQILHSGIVRYSRKKLVMNNFNKKTEMKLTSIDELTDEIIGKKGTKQRDLFEYELEQDLLDHLIENATKK' A
#
# COMPACT_ATOMS: atom_id res chain seq x y z
N MET A 1 -13.05 -18.24 58.80
CA MET A 1 -14.06 -19.25 58.38
C MET A 1 -15.41 -18.61 58.64
N LEU A 2 -16.24 -18.19 57.69
CA LEU A 2 -16.48 -18.63 56.30
C LEU A 2 -16.29 -17.43 55.34
N GLU A 3 -15.42 -17.49 54.35
CA GLU A 3 -15.49 -18.27 53.09
C GLU A 3 -16.22 -17.53 51.96
N LEU A 4 -15.40 -17.25 50.94
CA LEU A 4 -15.77 -17.10 49.54
C LEU A 4 -16.85 -18.12 49.14
N GLN A 5 -18.09 -17.67 48.92
CA GLN A 5 -19.08 -18.28 48.00
C GLN A 5 -20.33 -17.39 48.08
N GLN A 6 -20.62 -16.46 47.16
CA GLN A 6 -20.77 -16.63 45.72
C GLN A 6 -20.57 -15.26 45.06
N ILE A 7 -19.49 -15.01 44.32
CA ILE A 7 -19.46 -15.25 42.87
C ILE A 7 -20.60 -16.18 42.43
N LEU A 8 -21.67 -15.66 41.79
CA LEU A 8 -22.26 -16.23 40.56
C LEU A 8 -23.66 -15.77 40.13
N HIS A 9 -24.40 -14.92 40.86
CA HIS A 9 -25.77 -14.61 40.42
C HIS A 9 -25.96 -13.17 39.94
N SER A 10 -25.70 -13.05 38.64
CA SER A 10 -26.18 -12.02 37.72
C SER A 10 -25.52 -10.62 37.80
N GLY A 11 -24.78 -10.32 36.74
CA GLY A 11 -24.69 -8.95 36.23
C GLY A 11 -23.49 -8.17 36.74
N ILE A 12 -22.30 -8.60 36.33
CA ILE A 12 -21.16 -7.74 35.91
C ILE A 12 -21.49 -6.27 36.14
N VAL A 13 -21.10 -5.77 37.31
CA VAL A 13 -21.21 -4.37 37.69
C VAL A 13 -20.38 -3.59 36.67
N ARG A 14 -21.09 -3.03 35.69
CA ARG A 14 -20.79 -1.80 34.97
C ARG A 14 -19.29 -1.52 34.74
N TYR A 15 -18.59 -2.44 34.06
CA TYR A 15 -17.46 -2.00 33.25
C TYR A 15 -18.04 -1.24 32.05
N SER A 16 -17.82 0.07 32.02
CA SER A 16 -18.22 1.04 31.01
C SER A 16 -18.23 0.53 29.56
N ARG A 17 -19.38 0.00 29.09
CA ARG A 17 -19.63 -0.46 27.71
C ARG A 17 -19.80 0.69 26.69
N LYS A 18 -19.13 1.82 26.88
CA LYS A 18 -19.09 2.94 25.92
C LYS A 18 -17.69 3.28 25.41
N LYS A 19 -16.63 2.65 25.96
CA LYS A 19 -15.24 2.85 25.48
C LYS A 19 -14.74 1.73 24.54
N LEU A 20 -15.63 0.85 24.09
CA LEU A 20 -15.36 -0.22 23.13
C LEU A 20 -16.16 -0.05 21.83
N VAL A 21 -16.47 1.19 21.44
CA VAL A 21 -16.79 1.46 20.03
C VAL A 21 -15.45 1.67 19.35
N MET A 22 -14.92 0.58 18.80
CA MET A 22 -13.68 0.52 18.06
C MET A 22 -13.82 1.36 16.78
N ASN A 23 -13.37 2.61 16.80
CA ASN A 23 -13.16 3.40 15.59
C ASN A 23 -11.92 2.85 14.87
N ASN A 24 -12.08 1.73 14.16
CA ASN A 24 -11.07 1.18 13.23
C ASN A 24 -11.41 1.47 11.76
N PHE A 25 -12.10 2.58 11.47
CA PHE A 25 -12.36 3.07 10.12
C PHE A 25 -11.51 4.30 9.79
N ASN A 26 -10.18 4.14 9.80
CA ASN A 26 -9.28 4.88 8.92
C ASN A 26 -7.85 4.39 9.08
N LYS A 27 -7.56 3.17 8.61
CA LYS A 27 -6.23 2.96 8.04
C LYS A 27 -6.27 3.58 6.64
N LYS A 28 -6.28 4.92 6.58
CA LYS A 28 -6.06 5.65 5.33
C LYS A 28 -4.68 5.19 4.88
N THR A 29 -4.62 4.26 3.93
CA THR A 29 -3.39 3.93 3.23
C THR A 29 -2.95 5.23 2.59
N GLU A 30 -2.02 5.94 3.25
CA GLU A 30 -1.40 7.12 2.68
C GLU A 30 -0.70 6.68 1.40
N MET A 31 -1.34 6.98 0.27
CA MET A 31 -0.70 6.85 -1.03
C MET A 31 0.37 7.93 -1.09
N LYS A 32 1.63 7.51 -1.18
CA LYS A 32 2.74 8.43 -1.38
C LYS A 32 2.74 8.87 -2.84
N LEU A 33 2.84 10.17 -3.06
CA LEU A 33 3.11 10.71 -4.38
C LEU A 33 4.63 10.63 -4.58
N THR A 34 5.06 9.86 -5.56
CA THR A 34 6.45 9.76 -5.98
C THR A 34 6.55 10.16 -7.45
N SER A 35 7.71 10.66 -7.84
CA SER A 35 8.01 10.86 -9.26
C SER A 35 8.16 9.51 -9.97
N ILE A 36 7.93 9.49 -11.28
CA ILE A 36 8.15 8.29 -12.10
C ILE A 36 9.62 7.87 -12.01
N ASP A 37 10.54 8.83 -12.03
CA ASP A 37 11.98 8.56 -11.87
C ASP A 37 12.30 7.86 -10.55
N GLU A 38 11.78 8.35 -9.42
CA GLU A 38 11.97 7.71 -8.11
C GLU A 38 11.39 6.30 -8.07
N LEU A 39 10.20 6.10 -8.63
CA LEU A 39 9.57 4.79 -8.68
C LEU A 39 10.36 3.82 -9.56
N THR A 40 10.89 4.30 -10.67
CA THR A 40 11.68 3.48 -11.61
C THR A 40 13.04 3.15 -11.00
N ASP A 41 13.64 4.08 -10.26
CA ASP A 41 14.86 3.84 -9.49
C ASP A 41 14.65 2.79 -8.39
N GLU A 42 13.48 2.76 -7.75
CA GLU A 42 13.12 1.78 -6.72
C GLU A 42 12.87 0.37 -7.31
N ILE A 43 12.22 0.28 -8.47
CA ILE A 43 11.77 -1.00 -9.04
C ILE A 43 12.82 -1.61 -9.98
N ILE A 44 13.39 -0.82 -10.87
CA ILE A 44 14.31 -1.26 -11.94
C ILE A 44 15.77 -1.04 -11.55
N GLY A 45 16.02 0.05 -10.83
CA GLY A 45 17.36 0.48 -10.43
C GLY A 45 17.72 1.86 -10.97
N LYS A 46 18.82 2.40 -10.42
CA LYS A 46 19.31 3.74 -10.75
C LYS A 46 19.90 3.79 -12.16
N LYS A 47 19.88 4.99 -12.77
CA LYS A 47 20.53 5.27 -14.06
C LYS A 47 22.01 4.86 -14.06
N GLY A 48 22.46 4.25 -15.15
CA GLY A 48 23.81 3.71 -15.30
C GLY A 48 24.04 2.33 -14.68
N THR A 49 22.97 1.68 -14.19
CA THR A 49 23.01 0.25 -13.88
C THR A 49 22.60 -0.54 -15.10
N LYS A 50 23.21 -1.73 -15.30
CA LYS A 50 22.89 -2.59 -16.46
C LYS A 50 21.39 -2.91 -16.59
N GLN A 51 20.68 -3.03 -15.47
CA GLN A 51 19.23 -3.29 -15.46
C GLN A 51 18.44 -2.08 -15.95
N ARG A 52 18.78 -0.88 -15.46
CA ARG A 52 18.13 0.35 -15.90
C ARG A 52 18.41 0.65 -17.36
N ASP A 53 19.65 0.46 -17.80
CA ASP A 53 20.06 0.72 -19.18
C ASP A 53 19.34 -0.22 -20.17
N LEU A 54 19.18 -1.50 -19.80
CA LEU A 54 18.42 -2.46 -20.60
C LEU A 54 16.94 -2.09 -20.67
N PHE A 55 16.33 -1.74 -19.54
CA PHE A 55 14.94 -1.32 -19.47
C PHE A 55 14.68 -0.06 -20.31
N GLU A 56 15.55 0.95 -20.23
CA GLU A 56 15.39 2.18 -21.02
C GLU A 56 15.53 1.89 -22.52
N TYR A 57 16.46 1.02 -22.91
CA TYR A 57 16.59 0.59 -24.30
C TYR A 57 15.32 -0.09 -24.83
N GLU A 58 14.77 -1.07 -24.09
CA GLU A 58 13.54 -1.76 -24.47
C GLU A 58 12.35 -0.79 -24.58
N LEU A 59 12.20 0.11 -23.60
CA LEU A 59 11.15 1.12 -23.60
C LEU A 59 11.27 2.07 -24.81
N GLU A 60 12.49 2.49 -25.16
CA GLU A 60 12.74 3.33 -26.33
C GLU A 60 12.37 2.63 -27.65
N GLN A 61 12.65 1.32 -27.78
CA GLN A 61 12.24 0.56 -28.96
C GLN A 61 10.72 0.48 -29.09
N ASP A 62 10.01 0.16 -28.00
CA ASP A 62 8.53 0.09 -28.01
C ASP A 62 7.91 1.45 -28.37
N LEU A 63 8.46 2.55 -27.85
CA LEU A 63 8.02 3.90 -28.19
C LEU A 63 8.25 4.21 -29.66
N LEU A 64 9.42 3.84 -30.20
CA LEU A 64 9.74 4.04 -31.61
C LEU A 64 8.77 3.29 -32.52
N ASP A 65 8.48 2.03 -32.21
CA ASP A 65 7.54 1.19 -32.97
C ASP A 65 6.14 1.81 -32.98
N HIS A 66 5.65 2.26 -31.82
CA HIS A 66 4.37 2.97 -31.72
C HIS A 66 4.35 4.26 -32.54
N LEU A 67 5.44 5.02 -32.55
CA LEU A 67 5.54 6.24 -33.35
C LEU A 67 5.50 5.94 -34.85
N ILE A 68 6.20 4.91 -35.31
CA ILE A 68 6.22 4.48 -36.72
C ILE A 68 4.84 3.98 -37.15
N GLU A 69 4.19 3.15 -36.32
CA GLU A 69 2.84 2.64 -36.58
C GLU A 69 1.84 3.79 -36.72
N ASN A 70 1.90 4.77 -35.82
CA ASN A 70 1.03 5.94 -35.86
C ASN A 70 1.34 6.85 -37.07
N ALA A 71 2.59 6.95 -37.50
CA ALA A 71 2.98 7.74 -38.66
C ALA A 71 2.53 7.10 -39.99
N THR A 72 2.45 5.77 -40.05
CA THR A 72 2.12 5.00 -41.26
C THR A 72 0.63 4.74 -41.45
N LYS A 73 -0.17 4.78 -40.37
CA LYS A 73 -1.65 4.70 -40.42
C LYS A 73 -2.35 5.96 -40.96
N LYS A 74 -1.60 6.89 -41.57
CA LYS A 74 -2.08 8.20 -42.02
C LYS A 74 -2.49 8.22 -43.48
#